data_AF-A0A842WJW9-F1
#
_entry.id   AF-A0A842WJW9-F1
#
_cell.length_a   1.000
_cell.length_b   1.000
_cell.length_c   1.000
_cell.angle_alpha   90.00
_cell.angle_beta   90.00
_cell.angle_gamma   90.00
#
_symmetry.space_group_name_H-M   'P 1'
#
loop_
_entity.id
_entity.type
_entity.pdbx_description
1 polymer ?
#
loop_
_entity_poly.entity_id
_entity_poly.type
_entity_poly.pdbx_seq_one_letter_code
_entity_poly.pdbx_strand_id
1 'polypeptide(L)'
;MNSKHSKQRAVEAQEIIRDFSNDMNQDLQTFIESMANEHRTIQQAFTNLCFEWIKRCAKMHSEKQFDLRNEYSVKTCAEIVEKVDVGRCPFI
;
A
#
# COMPACT_ATOMS: atom_id res chain seq x y z
N MET A 1 -2.22 2.66 -23.62
CA MET A 1 -0.86 2.62 -23.06
C MET A 1 -0.31 1.22 -23.20
N ASN A 2 0.93 1.07 -23.66
CA ASN A 2 1.53 -0.22 -23.99
C ASN A 2 1.71 -1.06 -22.70
N SER A 3 1.10 -2.25 -22.63
CA SER A 3 1.03 -3.09 -21.41
C SER A 3 2.40 -3.35 -20.77
N LYS A 4 3.45 -3.48 -21.59
CA LYS A 4 4.83 -3.66 -21.14
C LYS A 4 5.36 -2.47 -20.34
N HIS A 5 5.06 -1.24 -20.78
CA HIS A 5 5.50 -0.02 -20.10
C HIS A 5 4.80 0.18 -18.75
N SER A 6 3.51 -0.19 -18.67
CA SER A 6 2.76 -0.10 -17.42
C SER A 6 3.31 -1.06 -16.35
N LYS A 7 3.69 -2.28 -16.75
CA LYS A 7 4.29 -3.26 -15.84
C LYS A 7 5.65 -2.78 -15.34
N GLN A 8 6.47 -2.23 -16.23
CA GLN A 8 7.78 -1.71 -15.88
C GLN A 8 7.68 -0.62 -14.81
N ARG A 9 6.79 0.36 -14.99
CA ARG A 9 6.56 1.41 -13.99
C ARG A 9 6.08 0.91 -12.64
N ALA A 10 5.30 -0.17 -12.62
CA ALA A 10 4.85 -0.78 -11.36
C ALA A 10 6.00 -1.41 -10.58
N VAL A 11 6.95 -2.05 -11.29
CA VAL A 11 8.16 -2.61 -10.69
C VAL A 11 9.05 -1.49 -10.14
N GLU A 12 9.31 -0.45 -10.93
CA GLU A 12 10.10 0.70 -10.48
C GLU A 12 9.52 1.38 -9.23
N ALA A 13 8.19 1.57 -9.18
CA ALA A 13 7.53 2.12 -8.00
C ALA A 13 7.68 1.21 -6.78
N GLN A 14 7.56 -0.11 -6.96
CA GLN A 14 7.76 -1.08 -5.88
C GLN A 14 9.20 -1.05 -5.35
N GLU A 15 10.20 -0.91 -6.22
CA GLU A 15 11.61 -0.81 -5.85
C GLU A 15 11.89 0.44 -5.02
N ILE A 16 11.38 1.60 -5.46
CA ILE A 16 11.53 2.87 -4.71
C ILE A 16 10.90 2.75 -3.32
N ILE A 17 9.68 2.21 -3.21
CA ILE A 17 8.99 2.04 -1.93
C ILE A 17 9.72 1.04 -1.03
N ARG A 18 10.24 -0.06 -1.60
CA ARG A 18 11.04 -1.05 -0.86
C ARG A 18 12.28 -0.40 -0.27
N ASP A 19 13.01 0.35 -1.09
CA ASP A 19 14.28 0.94 -0.68
C ASP A 19 14.03 2.01 0.40
N PHE A 20 12.98 2.83 0.26
CA PHE A 20 12.56 3.78 1.29
C PHE A 20 12.14 3.09 2.59
N SER A 21 11.33 2.02 2.50
CA SER A 21 10.78 1.33 3.68
C SER A 21 11.82 0.48 4.43
N ASN A 22 12.92 0.12 3.75
CA ASN A 22 14.02 -0.64 4.33
C ASN A 22 15.17 0.27 4.79
N ASP A 23 15.00 1.59 4.71
CA ASP A 23 15.97 2.55 5.24
C ASP A 23 15.84 2.65 6.77
N MET A 24 16.94 2.38 7.47
CA MET A 24 17.03 2.51 8.92
C MET A 24 16.84 3.95 9.42
N ASN A 25 16.99 4.94 8.53
CA ASN A 25 16.77 6.36 8.79
C ASN A 25 15.57 6.92 8.02
N GLN A 26 14.57 6.10 7.69
CA GLN A 26 13.40 6.54 6.94
C GLN A 26 12.79 7.83 7.53
N ASP A 27 12.69 8.87 6.71
CA ASP A 27 12.03 10.12 7.09
C ASP A 27 10.55 10.05 6.73
N LEU A 28 9.80 9.33 7.58
CA LEU A 28 8.37 9.17 7.41
C LEU A 28 7.63 10.50 7.50
N GLN A 29 8.11 11.44 8.32
CA GLN A 29 7.46 12.73 8.50
C GLN A 29 7.49 13.53 7.20
N THR A 30 8.67 13.67 6.59
CA THR A 30 8.81 14.38 5.31
C THR A 30 7.99 13.71 4.20
N PHE A 31 7.93 12.38 4.17
CA PHE A 31 7.08 11.65 3.21
C PHE A 31 5.59 12.02 3.38
N ILE A 32 5.09 11.97 4.62
CA ILE A 32 3.68 12.27 4.91
C ILE A 32 3.35 13.72 4.61
N GLU A 33 4.20 14.67 5.00
CA GLU A 33 4.00 16.09 4.73
C GLU A 33 4.04 16.38 3.22
N SER A 34 4.97 15.76 2.48
CA SER A 34 5.03 15.90 1.02
C SER A 34 3.77 15.33 0.35
N MET A 35 3.33 14.14 0.75
CA MET A 35 2.10 13.53 0.23
C MET A 35 0.85 14.36 0.56
N ALA A 36 0.80 14.99 1.74
CA ALA A 36 -0.30 15.87 2.14
C ALA A 36 -0.39 17.16 1.31
N ASN A 37 0.72 17.58 0.68
CA ASN A 37 0.78 18.73 -0.23
C ASN A 37 0.49 18.38 -1.70
N GLU A 38 0.44 17.10 -2.05
CA GLU A 38 0.09 16.66 -3.40
C GLU A 38 -1.37 16.98 -3.80
N HIS A 39 -1.64 16.92 -5.09
CA HIS A 39 -3.01 17.05 -5.60
C HIS A 39 -3.93 15.97 -5.01
N ARG A 40 -5.19 16.33 -4.71
CA ARG A 40 -6.19 15.42 -4.12
C ARG A 40 -6.34 14.11 -4.90
N THR A 41 -6.25 14.16 -6.23
CA THR A 41 -6.31 12.97 -7.10
C THR A 41 -5.13 12.02 -6.89
N ILE A 42 -3.93 12.54 -6.61
CA ILE A 42 -2.73 11.76 -6.30
C ILE A 42 -2.86 11.13 -4.90
N GLN A 43 -3.28 11.92 -3.91
CA GLN A 43 -3.57 11.43 -2.56
C GLN A 43 -4.56 10.27 -2.59
N GLN A 44 -5.68 10.44 -3.32
CA GLN A 44 -6.68 9.39 -3.51
C GLN A 44 -6.10 8.15 -4.22
N ALA A 45 -5.28 8.34 -5.26
CA ALA A 45 -4.65 7.23 -5.95
C ALA A 45 -3.70 6.45 -5.02
N PHE A 46 -2.93 7.15 -4.18
CA PHE A 46 -2.06 6.54 -3.19
C PHE A 46 -2.86 5.81 -2.10
N THR A 47 -3.93 6.40 -1.57
CA THR A 47 -4.82 5.72 -0.60
C THR A 47 -5.42 4.45 -1.19
N ASN A 48 -5.89 4.48 -2.44
CA ASN A 48 -6.39 3.29 -3.12
C ASN A 48 -5.29 2.22 -3.29
N LEU A 49 -4.05 2.62 -3.57
CA LEU A 49 -2.90 1.70 -3.61
C LEU A 49 -2.68 1.03 -2.26
N CYS A 50 -2.75 1.78 -1.15
CA CYS A 50 -2.65 1.21 0.20
C CYS A 50 -3.79 0.23 0.50
N PHE A 51 -5.03 0.53 0.08
CA PHE A 51 -6.16 -0.38 0.27
C PHE A 51 -6.01 -1.69 -0.52
N GLU A 52 -5.50 -1.64 -1.75
CA GLU A 52 -5.19 -2.85 -2.51
C GLU A 52 -4.10 -3.70 -1.83
N TRP A 53 -3.10 -3.06 -1.22
CA TRP A 53 -2.10 -3.77 -0.43
C TRP A 53 -2.71 -4.43 0.82
N ILE A 54 -3.56 -3.72 1.56
CA ILE A 54 -4.28 -4.25 2.73
C ILE A 54 -5.13 -5.47 2.34
N LYS A 55 -5.85 -5.41 1.20
CA LYS A 55 -6.60 -6.56 0.66
C LYS A 55 -5.68 -7.75 0.35
N ARG A 56 -4.49 -7.51 -0.22
CA ARG A 56 -3.51 -8.57 -0.48
C ARG A 56 -3.07 -9.24 0.82
N CYS A 57 -2.75 -8.47 1.86
CA CYS A 57 -2.39 -8.99 3.17
C CYS A 57 -3.55 -9.77 3.83
N ALA A 58 -4.77 -9.26 3.78
CA ALA A 58 -5.95 -9.97 4.27
C ALA A 58 -6.17 -11.30 3.53
N LYS A 59 -5.95 -11.32 2.21
CA LYS A 59 -5.98 -12.55 1.41
C LYS A 59 -4.90 -13.54 1.86
N MET A 60 -3.67 -13.07 2.13
CA MET A 60 -2.61 -13.92 2.70
C MET A 60 -3.01 -14.56 4.03
N HIS A 61 -3.77 -13.85 4.89
CA HIS A 61 -4.32 -14.42 6.12
C HIS A 61 -5.24 -15.60 5.82
N SER A 62 -6.20 -15.42 4.90
CA SER A 62 -7.15 -16.46 4.51
C SER A 62 -6.48 -17.69 3.87
N GLU A 63 -5.38 -17.47 3.16
CA GLU A 63 -4.59 -18.51 2.48
C GLU A 63 -3.52 -19.14 3.39
N LYS A 64 -3.40 -18.69 4.65
CA LYS A 64 -2.34 -19.09 5.60
C LYS A 64 -0.92 -18.88 5.03
N GLN A 65 -0.74 -17.82 4.23
CA GLN A 65 0.53 -17.43 3.60
C GLN A 65 1.27 -16.37 4.42
N PHE A 66 1.67 -16.71 5.65
CA PHE A 66 2.42 -15.80 6.51
C PHE A 66 3.31 -16.58 7.48
N ASP A 67 4.32 -15.89 8.03
CA ASP A 67 5.21 -16.40 9.06
C ASP A 67 5.20 -15.43 10.27
N LEU A 68 5.97 -15.76 11.30
CA LEU A 68 6.01 -14.98 12.54
C LEU A 68 6.43 -13.51 12.34
N ARG A 69 7.13 -13.18 11.24
CA ARG A 69 7.63 -11.82 10.97
C ARG A 69 6.55 -10.90 10.43
N ASN A 70 5.56 -11.44 9.71
CA ASN A 70 4.47 -10.66 9.11
C ASN A 70 3.07 -11.02 9.64
N GLU A 71 2.97 -11.97 10.57
CA GLU A 71 1.72 -12.41 11.17
C GLU A 71 0.88 -11.25 11.71
N TYR A 72 1.50 -10.32 12.45
CA TYR A 72 0.80 -9.17 13.01
C TYR A 72 0.18 -8.29 11.92
N SER A 73 0.96 -7.94 10.89
CA SER A 73 0.50 -7.11 9.78
C SER A 73 -0.64 -7.78 9.01
N VAL A 74 -0.52 -9.08 8.76
CA VAL A 74 -1.50 -9.87 8.01
C VAL A 74 -2.82 -10.01 8.76
N LYS A 75 -2.78 -10.32 10.07
CA LYS A 75 -3.98 -10.35 10.92
C LYS A 75 -4.65 -8.98 11.03
N THR A 76 -3.85 -7.94 11.26
CA THR A 76 -4.36 -6.55 11.32
C THR A 76 -5.06 -6.17 10.02
N CYS A 77 -4.47 -6.48 8.87
CA CYS A 77 -5.10 -6.22 7.58
C CYS A 77 -6.42 -7.00 7.40
N ALA A 78 -6.48 -8.26 7.85
CA ALA A 78 -7.72 -9.03 7.81
C ALA A 78 -8.85 -8.37 8.65
N GLU A 79 -8.53 -7.90 9.85
CA GLU A 79 -9.48 -7.16 10.69
C GLU A 79 -9.93 -5.84 10.06
N ILE A 80 -9.01 -5.11 9.39
CA ILE A 80 -9.35 -3.86 8.70
C ILE A 80 -10.37 -4.13 7.60
N VAL A 81 -10.16 -5.16 6.78
CA VAL A 81 -11.07 -5.52 5.67
C VAL A 81 -12.44 -5.99 6.19
N GLU A 82 -12.49 -6.60 7.38
CA GLU A 82 -13.75 -7.00 8.01
C GLU A 82 -14.55 -5.79 8.54
N LYS A 83 -13.86 -4.81 9.15
CA LYS A 83 -14.48 -3.68 9.84
C LYS A 83 -14.74 -2.47 8.94
N VAL A 84 -14.01 -2.36 7.82
CA VAL A 84 -14.03 -1.20 6.93
C VAL A 84 -14.25 -1.68 5.50
N ASP A 85 -15.19 -1.02 4.81
CA ASP A 85 -15.26 -1.15 3.36
C ASP A 85 -14.03 -0.49 2.72
N VAL A 86 -12.97 -1.29 2.54
CA VAL A 86 -11.75 -0.90 1.81
C VAL A 86 -11.96 -0.87 0.29
N GLY A 87 -13.18 -0.59 -0.16
CA GLY A 87 -13.53 -0.33 -1.55
C GLY A 87 -12.78 0.88 -2.14
N ARG A 88 -13.20 1.30 -3.33
CA ARG A 88 -12.59 2.48 -3.96
C ARG A 88 -12.93 3.71 -3.12
N CYS A 89 -11.90 4.39 -2.60
CA CYS A 89 -12.09 5.64 -1.88
C CYS A 89 -12.87 6.62 -2.80
N PRO A 90 -14.06 7.08 -2.40
CA PRO A 90 -14.87 7.94 -3.25
C PRO A 90 -14.15 9.25 -3.51
N PHE A 91 -14.32 9.80 -4.71
CA PHE A 91 -13.87 11.16 -5.02
C PHE A 91 -14.59 12.13 -4.08
N ILE A 92 -13.81 12.86 -3.27
CA ILE A 92 -14.28 14.09 -2.62
C ILE A 92 -14.40 15.17 -3.69
#